data_AF-A0A292IJD3-F1
#
_entry.id   AF-A0A292IJD3-F1
#
_cell.length_a   1.000
_cell.length_b   1.000
_cell.length_c   1.000
_cell.angle_alpha   90.00
_cell.angle_beta   90.00
_cell.angle_gamma   90.00
#
_symmetry.space_group_name_H-M   'P 1'
#
loop_
_entity.id
_entity.type
_entity.pdbx_description
1 polymer ?
#
loop_
_entity_poly.entity_id
_entity_poly.type
_entity_poly.pdbx_seq_one_letter_code
_entity_poly.pdbx_strand_id
1 'polypeptide(L)'
;MAKKDNDSKFQKLVLQQLKELTENSKKTNQSIQSIKTELKKEIDKTNQKVDKLDKKIDNTKIELKKEIDSNKVELKKEIEKTNQKVDKLDKKIDNTKIELKKEIDNNKVELKKEIEKTNQKVDKLDKKIDNTKIELKKEIDNNKVELKKEIEKTNQKVDKLDQKVDDGNVALNARIDSYHLPTDLPPPPPPVQKLYKLMKNIVVVHIDTSWNQHKLELLVKQIYQDFGHLKKKKVGYVQFRVEANMIEFAEKYLEKIEFSKDYQYLIDQETDESKCI
;
A
#
# COMPACT_ATOMS: atom_id res chain seq x y z
N MET A 1 -104.55 -13.85 119.83
CA MET A 1 -103.08 -13.74 120.05
C MET A 1 -102.25 -13.91 118.78
N ALA A 2 -102.59 -14.79 117.83
CA ALA A 2 -101.77 -15.09 116.63
C ALA A 2 -101.51 -13.92 115.64
N LYS A 3 -102.42 -12.94 115.52
CA LYS A 3 -102.30 -11.84 114.54
C LYS A 3 -101.19 -10.82 114.89
N LYS A 4 -100.97 -10.58 116.19
CA LYS A 4 -99.95 -9.63 116.70
C LYS A 4 -98.52 -10.19 116.59
N ASP A 5 -98.39 -11.52 116.62
CA ASP A 5 -97.11 -12.24 116.54
C ASP A 5 -96.59 -12.33 115.09
N ASN A 6 -97.49 -12.45 114.11
CA ASN A 6 -97.14 -12.40 112.68
C ASN A 6 -96.68 -11.00 112.23
N ASP A 7 -97.33 -9.93 112.72
CA ASP A 7 -96.91 -8.55 112.43
C ASP A 7 -95.50 -8.25 112.96
N SER A 8 -95.19 -8.72 114.18
CA SER A 8 -93.85 -8.58 114.78
C SER A 8 -92.77 -9.31 113.97
N LYS A 9 -93.04 -10.54 113.51
CA LYS A 9 -92.14 -11.29 112.62
C LYS A 9 -91.92 -10.58 111.27
N PHE A 10 -92.98 -10.04 110.67
CA PHE A 10 -92.89 -9.30 109.42
C PHE A 10 -92.05 -8.01 109.57
N GLN A 11 -92.31 -7.21 110.61
CA GLN A 11 -91.53 -6.01 110.90
C GLN A 11 -90.04 -6.33 111.12
N LYS A 12 -89.72 -7.43 111.81
CA LYS A 12 -88.35 -7.87 112.05
C LYS A 12 -87.63 -8.28 110.74
N LEU A 13 -88.33 -8.96 109.83
CA LEU A 13 -87.80 -9.33 108.52
C LEU A 13 -87.53 -8.09 107.64
N VAL A 14 -88.47 -7.14 107.61
CA VAL A 14 -88.30 -5.86 106.88
C VAL A 14 -87.11 -5.08 107.43
N LEU A 15 -86.96 -4.98 108.75
CA LEU A 15 -85.81 -4.34 109.40
C LEU A 15 -84.48 -5.03 109.04
N GLN A 16 -84.46 -6.35 108.95
CA GLN A 16 -83.26 -7.09 108.54
C GLN A 16 -82.89 -6.81 107.08
N GLN A 17 -83.87 -6.85 106.16
CA GLN A 17 -83.63 -6.54 104.75
C GLN A 17 -83.17 -5.09 104.55
N LEU A 18 -83.74 -4.13 105.29
CA LEU A 18 -83.30 -2.73 105.26
C LEU A 18 -81.85 -2.57 105.74
N LYS A 19 -81.43 -3.32 106.77
CA LYS A 19 -80.04 -3.33 107.25
C LYS A 19 -79.10 -3.91 106.20
N GLU A 20 -79.45 -5.03 105.58
CA GLU A 20 -78.67 -5.63 104.49
C GLU A 20 -78.54 -4.70 103.28
N LEU A 21 -79.64 -4.07 102.85
CA LEU A 21 -79.64 -3.07 101.79
C LEU A 21 -78.74 -1.87 102.13
N THR A 22 -78.79 -1.38 103.36
CA THR A 22 -77.96 -0.27 103.82
C THR A 22 -76.48 -0.64 103.80
N GLU A 23 -76.12 -1.83 104.29
CA GLU A 23 -74.74 -2.32 104.31
C GLU A 23 -74.22 -2.58 102.89
N ASN A 24 -75.04 -3.14 102.00
CA ASN A 24 -74.70 -3.34 100.60
C ASN A 24 -74.50 -1.99 99.89
N SER A 25 -75.38 -1.01 100.11
CA SER A 25 -75.23 0.34 99.58
C SER A 25 -73.92 1.00 100.04
N LYS A 26 -73.56 0.85 101.32
CA LYS A 26 -72.30 1.33 101.87
C LYS A 26 -71.09 0.68 101.20
N LYS A 27 -71.09 -0.65 101.03
CA LYS A 27 -70.03 -1.39 100.34
C LYS A 27 -69.90 -0.99 98.87
N THR A 28 -71.02 -0.86 98.16
CA THR A 28 -71.05 -0.38 96.77
C THR A 28 -70.47 1.03 96.67
N ASN A 29 -70.85 1.94 97.56
CA ASN A 29 -70.32 3.30 97.55
C ASN A 29 -68.80 3.33 97.84
N GLN A 30 -68.31 2.50 98.77
CA GLN A 30 -66.87 2.36 99.01
C GLN A 30 -66.13 1.83 97.77
N SER A 31 -66.68 0.82 97.10
CA SER A 31 -66.12 0.28 95.85
C SER A 31 -66.08 1.34 94.75
N ILE A 32 -67.16 2.10 94.57
CA ILE A 32 -67.22 3.22 93.60
C ILE A 32 -66.15 4.27 93.90
N GLN A 33 -65.95 4.65 95.16
CA GLN A 33 -64.89 5.60 95.53
C GLN A 33 -63.49 5.03 95.24
N SER A 34 -63.26 3.75 95.53
CA SER A 34 -62.00 3.08 95.20
C SER A 34 -61.74 3.12 93.69
N ILE A 35 -62.71 2.69 92.88
CA ILE A 35 -62.61 2.70 91.41
C ILE A 35 -62.36 4.12 90.89
N LYS A 36 -63.08 5.13 91.42
CA LYS A 36 -62.91 6.54 91.02
C LYS A 36 -61.48 7.03 91.31
N THR A 37 -60.94 6.70 92.48
CA THR A 37 -59.57 7.10 92.84
C THR A 37 -58.51 6.40 92.00
N GLU A 38 -58.71 5.12 91.66
CA GLU A 38 -57.80 4.36 90.81
C GLU A 38 -57.83 4.85 89.35
N LEU A 39 -59.02 5.08 88.79
CA LEU A 39 -59.17 5.68 87.47
C LEU A 39 -58.53 7.07 87.39
N LYS A 40 -58.68 7.90 88.43
CA LYS A 40 -58.03 9.22 88.46
C LYS A 40 -56.50 9.09 88.40
N LYS A 41 -55.93 8.15 89.16
CA LYS A 41 -54.48 7.86 89.11
C LYS A 41 -54.03 7.37 87.73
N GLU A 42 -54.80 6.51 87.07
CA GLU A 42 -54.46 6.02 85.73
C GLU A 42 -54.57 7.12 84.66
N ILE A 43 -55.56 8.01 84.76
CA ILE A 43 -55.67 9.20 83.92
C ILE A 43 -54.46 10.12 84.12
N ASP A 44 -54.10 10.41 85.38
CA ASP A 44 -52.94 11.26 85.68
C ASP A 44 -51.63 10.66 85.14
N LYS A 45 -51.42 9.34 85.30
CA LYS A 45 -50.27 8.64 84.70
C LYS A 45 -50.27 8.71 83.18
N THR A 46 -51.44 8.57 82.55
CA THR A 46 -51.60 8.64 81.09
C THR A 46 -51.27 10.04 80.57
N ASN A 47 -51.80 11.08 81.22
CA ASN A 47 -51.49 12.47 80.88
C ASN A 47 -49.99 12.75 80.99
N GLN A 48 -49.33 12.29 82.06
CA GLN A 48 -47.88 12.42 82.19
C GLN A 48 -47.10 11.68 81.09
N LYS A 49 -47.60 10.56 80.57
CA LYS A 49 -46.98 9.87 79.42
C LYS A 49 -47.17 10.66 78.14
N VAL A 50 -48.36 11.23 77.92
CA VAL A 50 -48.66 12.10 76.77
C VAL A 50 -47.74 13.32 76.77
N ASP A 51 -47.64 14.04 77.89
CA ASP A 51 -46.75 15.21 78.02
C ASP A 51 -45.28 14.88 77.72
N LYS A 52 -44.82 13.68 78.13
CA LYS A 52 -43.46 13.21 77.82
C LYS A 52 -43.29 12.87 76.35
N LEU A 53 -44.31 12.33 75.69
CA LEU A 53 -44.27 12.03 74.26
C LEU A 53 -44.30 13.31 73.43
N ASP A 54 -45.13 14.29 73.79
CA ASP A 54 -45.19 15.58 73.11
C ASP A 54 -43.85 16.30 73.16
N LYS A 55 -43.21 16.33 74.33
CA LYS A 55 -41.85 16.88 74.47
C LYS A 55 -40.82 16.13 73.63
N LYS A 56 -40.91 14.81 73.53
CA LYS A 56 -40.02 14.02 72.66
C LYS A 56 -40.25 14.36 71.18
N ILE A 57 -41.50 14.46 70.75
CA ILE A 57 -41.85 14.82 69.37
C ILE A 57 -41.31 16.21 69.03
N ASP A 58 -41.50 17.20 69.91
CA ASP A 58 -40.99 18.56 69.70
C ASP A 58 -39.47 18.59 69.60
N ASN A 59 -38.77 17.86 70.48
CA ASN A 59 -37.31 17.76 70.43
C ASN A 59 -36.83 17.11 69.13
N THR A 60 -37.43 15.99 68.72
CA THR A 60 -37.11 15.32 67.45
C THR A 60 -37.37 16.23 66.26
N LYS A 61 -38.45 17.00 66.27
CA LYS A 61 -38.77 17.97 65.21
C LYS A 61 -37.71 19.08 65.11
N ILE A 62 -37.21 19.57 66.25
CA ILE A 62 -36.13 20.56 66.29
C ILE A 62 -34.82 19.97 65.77
N GLU A 63 -34.47 18.76 66.18
CA GLU A 63 -33.25 18.08 65.70
C GLU A 63 -33.29 17.83 64.20
N LEU A 64 -34.38 17.27 63.68
CA LEU A 64 -34.56 17.04 62.24
C LEU A 64 -34.49 18.35 61.45
N LYS A 65 -35.07 19.44 61.96
CA LYS A 65 -34.99 20.74 61.30
C LYS A 65 -33.55 21.25 61.22
N LYS A 66 -32.76 21.10 62.30
CA LYS A 66 -31.35 21.47 62.31
C LYS A 66 -30.53 20.63 61.33
N GLU A 67 -30.79 19.33 61.27
CA GLU A 67 -30.12 18.43 60.34
C GLU A 67 -30.42 18.78 58.88
N ILE A 68 -31.70 19.04 58.56
CA ILE A 68 -32.12 19.48 57.22
C ILE A 68 -31.45 20.81 56.85
N ASP A 69 -31.43 21.78 57.76
CA ASP A 69 -30.80 23.08 57.50
C ASP A 69 -29.28 22.94 57.30
N SER A 70 -28.62 22.08 58.08
CA SER A 70 -27.20 21.76 57.93
C SER A 70 -26.90 21.12 56.57
N ASN A 71 -27.65 20.09 56.19
CA ASN A 71 -27.49 19.39 54.92
C ASN A 71 -27.73 20.33 53.73
N LYS A 72 -28.71 21.24 53.84
CA LYS A 72 -28.96 22.25 52.82
C LYS A 72 -27.79 23.21 52.63
N VAL A 73 -27.12 23.60 53.71
CA VAL A 73 -25.92 24.45 53.64
C VAL A 73 -24.75 23.70 53.02
N GLU A 74 -24.55 22.44 53.40
CA GLU A 74 -23.49 21.60 52.85
C GLU A 74 -23.67 21.37 51.35
N LEU A 75 -24.86 20.95 50.92
CA LEU A 75 -25.18 20.76 49.50
C LEU A 75 -24.99 22.04 48.69
N LYS A 76 -25.38 23.21 49.22
CA LYS A 76 -25.11 24.50 48.55
C LYS A 76 -23.62 24.75 48.37
N LYS A 77 -22.79 24.44 49.37
CA LYS A 77 -21.33 24.58 49.27
C LYS A 77 -20.73 23.62 48.25
N GLU A 78 -21.23 22.39 48.16
CA GLU A 78 -20.77 21.42 47.16
C GLU A 78 -21.15 21.80 45.74
N ILE A 79 -22.37 22.30 45.54
CA ILE A 79 -22.82 22.85 44.25
C ILE A 79 -21.93 24.02 43.84
N GLU A 80 -21.68 24.96 44.74
CA GLU A 80 -20.80 26.11 44.47
C GLU A 80 -19.38 25.68 44.09
N LYS A 81 -18.79 24.75 44.84
CA LYS A 81 -17.46 24.18 44.51
C LYS A 81 -17.45 23.50 43.15
N THR A 82 -18.54 22.82 42.79
CA THR A 82 -18.68 22.13 41.50
C THR A 82 -18.78 23.14 40.36
N ASN A 83 -19.60 24.18 40.50
CA ASN A 83 -19.73 25.26 39.53
C ASN A 83 -18.37 25.96 39.30
N GLN A 84 -17.63 26.26 40.37
CA GLN A 84 -16.28 26.84 40.24
C GLN A 84 -15.29 25.93 39.51
N LYS A 85 -15.43 24.60 39.61
CA LYS A 85 -14.62 23.65 38.83
C LYS A 85 -15.02 23.67 37.36
N VAL A 86 -16.32 23.72 37.06
CA VAL A 86 -16.85 23.83 35.69
C VAL A 86 -16.33 25.11 35.03
N ASP A 87 -16.47 26.27 35.68
CA ASP A 87 -16.00 27.55 35.15
C ASP A 87 -14.49 27.55 34.85
N LYS A 88 -13.69 26.87 35.70
CA LYS A 88 -12.24 26.72 35.48
C LYS A 88 -11.95 25.82 34.28
N LEU A 89 -12.71 24.75 34.10
CA LEU A 89 -12.56 23.86 32.95
C LEU A 89 -12.95 24.56 31.65
N ASP A 90 -14.06 25.30 31.64
CA ASP A 90 -14.51 26.06 30.47
C ASP A 90 -13.45 27.07 30.01
N LYS A 91 -12.89 27.85 30.95
CA LYS A 91 -11.77 28.76 30.65
C LYS A 91 -10.55 28.04 30.09
N LYS A 92 -10.25 26.84 30.60
CA LYS A 92 -9.11 26.05 30.13
C LYS A 92 -9.35 25.55 28.70
N ILE A 93 -10.56 25.09 28.41
CA ILE A 93 -11.00 24.68 27.07
C ILE A 93 -10.88 25.84 26.07
N ASP A 94 -11.38 27.02 26.44
CA ASP A 94 -11.31 28.21 25.58
C ASP A 94 -9.87 28.61 25.29
N ASN A 95 -8.99 28.62 26.31
CA ASN A 95 -7.58 28.92 26.13
C ASN A 95 -6.89 27.92 25.20
N THR A 96 -7.10 26.62 25.42
CA THR A 96 -6.54 25.57 24.55
C THR A 96 -7.05 25.71 23.12
N LYS A 97 -8.32 26.06 22.91
CA LYS A 97 -8.88 26.30 21.57
C LYS A 97 -8.20 27.49 20.87
N ILE A 98 -7.90 28.56 21.60
CA ILE A 98 -7.18 29.72 21.07
C ILE A 98 -5.74 29.35 20.70
N GLU A 99 -5.04 28.61 21.57
CA GLU A 99 -3.67 28.16 21.32
C GLU A 99 -3.59 27.25 20.09
N LEU A 100 -4.44 26.23 20.01
CA LEU A 100 -4.50 25.33 18.86
C LEU A 100 -4.81 26.07 17.56
N LYS A 101 -5.72 27.05 17.59
CA LYS A 101 -6.02 27.87 16.41
C LYS A 101 -4.79 28.65 15.95
N LYS A 102 -4.04 29.27 16.87
CA LYS A 102 -2.79 29.98 16.54
C LYS A 102 -1.74 29.05 15.97
N GLU A 103 -1.57 27.85 16.54
CA GLU A 103 -0.62 26.86 16.05
C GLU A 103 -0.96 26.40 14.63
N ILE A 104 -2.25 26.11 14.37
CA ILE A 104 -2.74 25.75 13.03
C ILE A 104 -2.49 26.89 12.03
N ASP A 105 -2.81 28.13 12.40
CA ASP A 105 -2.60 29.29 11.52
C ASP A 105 -1.10 29.51 11.21
N ASN A 106 -0.23 29.36 12.22
CA ASN A 106 1.22 29.45 12.05
C ASN A 106 1.76 28.36 11.12
N ASN A 107 1.39 27.10 11.36
CA ASN A 107 1.80 25.96 10.53
C ASN A 107 1.33 26.14 9.08
N LYS A 108 0.12 26.66 8.88
CA LYS A 108 -0.41 26.96 7.53
C LYS A 108 0.42 28.03 6.82
N VAL A 109 0.88 29.06 7.53
CA VAL A 109 1.75 30.10 6.96
C VAL A 109 3.13 29.53 6.62
N GLU A 110 3.69 28.70 7.49
CA GLU A 110 4.99 28.07 7.27
C GLU A 110 4.97 27.13 6.06
N LEU A 111 4.00 26.22 5.99
CA LEU A 111 3.82 25.32 4.84
C LEU A 111 3.63 26.08 3.53
N LYS A 112 2.86 27.19 3.52
CA LYS A 112 2.74 28.04 2.33
C LYS A 112 4.09 28.61 1.88
N LYS A 113 4.93 29.04 2.81
CA LYS A 113 6.28 29.54 2.49
C LYS A 113 7.19 28.44 1.94
N GLU A 114 7.10 27.22 2.47
CA GLU A 114 7.88 26.08 1.97
C GLU A 114 7.45 25.64 0.56
N ILE A 115 6.14 25.61 0.31
CA ILE A 115 5.58 25.35 -1.02
C ILE A 115 6.09 26.40 -2.01
N GLU A 116 6.01 27.68 -1.66
CA GLU A 116 6.49 28.78 -2.51
C GLU A 116 7.99 28.65 -2.82
N LYS A 117 8.83 28.39 -1.81
CA LYS A 117 10.26 28.13 -2.01
C LYS A 117 10.51 26.93 -2.93
N THR A 118 9.71 25.89 -2.81
CA THR A 118 9.84 24.68 -3.64
C THR A 118 9.45 24.98 -5.08
N ASN A 119 8.34 25.67 -5.32
CA ASN A 119 7.93 26.11 -6.66
C ASN A 119 9.01 26.96 -7.33
N GLN A 120 9.61 27.92 -6.61
CA GLN A 120 10.71 28.73 -7.14
C GLN A 120 11.96 27.90 -7.50
N LYS A 121 12.22 26.80 -6.79
CA LYS A 121 13.31 25.87 -7.15
C LYS A 121 12.96 25.08 -8.41
N VAL A 122 11.71 24.62 -8.54
CA VAL A 122 11.22 23.94 -9.74
C VAL A 122 11.34 24.85 -10.96
N ASP A 123 10.82 26.08 -10.89
CA ASP A 123 10.92 27.06 -11.99
C ASP A 123 12.37 27.32 -12.42
N LYS A 124 13.31 27.36 -11.47
CA LYS A 124 14.74 27.51 -11.76
C LYS A 124 15.33 26.28 -12.45
N LEU A 125 14.89 25.07 -12.07
CA LEU A 125 15.34 23.83 -12.70
C LEU A 125 14.77 23.72 -14.12
N ASP A 126 13.49 24.04 -14.32
CA ASP A 126 12.87 24.02 -15.64
C ASP A 126 13.60 24.94 -16.61
N LYS A 127 13.91 26.17 -16.20
CA LYS A 127 14.73 27.10 -16.99
C LYS A 127 16.13 26.55 -17.32
N LYS A 128 16.77 25.85 -16.37
CA LYS A 128 18.08 25.22 -16.63
C LYS A 128 17.94 24.09 -17.64
N ILE A 129 16.92 23.25 -17.53
CA ILE A 129 16.63 22.16 -18.47
C ILE A 129 16.41 22.72 -19.87
N ASP A 130 15.60 23.77 -20.01
CA ASP A 130 15.34 24.42 -21.29
C ASP A 130 16.63 25.00 -21.91
N ASN A 131 17.46 25.67 -21.11
CA ASN A 131 18.74 26.19 -21.58
C ASN A 131 19.67 25.07 -22.05
N THR A 132 19.84 24.01 -21.26
CA THR A 132 20.66 22.85 -21.64
C THR A 132 20.14 22.18 -22.90
N LYS A 133 18.81 22.07 -23.07
CA LYS A 133 18.20 21.53 -24.29
C LYS A 133 18.53 22.37 -25.53
N ILE A 134 18.52 23.71 -25.39
CA ILE A 134 18.90 24.63 -26.47
C ILE A 134 20.40 24.49 -26.80
N GLU A 135 21.27 24.42 -25.80
CA GLU A 135 22.71 24.24 -25.99
C GLU A 135 23.04 22.93 -26.69
N LEU A 136 22.49 21.81 -26.22
CA LEU A 136 22.66 20.49 -26.84
C LEU A 136 22.14 20.47 -28.27
N LYS A 137 21.01 21.11 -28.56
CA LYS A 137 20.49 21.21 -29.93
C LYS A 137 21.46 21.95 -30.85
N LYS A 138 22.04 23.07 -30.38
CA LYS A 138 23.05 23.82 -31.14
C LYS A 138 24.32 22.99 -31.38
N GLU A 139 24.78 22.26 -30.37
CA GLU A 139 25.95 21.38 -30.50
C GLU A 139 25.72 20.27 -31.51
N ILE A 140 24.54 19.62 -31.46
CA ILE A 140 24.12 18.60 -32.44
C ILE A 140 24.09 19.19 -33.86
N ASP A 141 23.49 20.37 -34.03
CA ASP A 141 23.39 21.04 -35.33
C ASP A 141 24.79 21.40 -35.88
N ASN A 142 25.69 21.90 -35.03
CA ASN A 142 27.08 22.20 -35.40
C ASN A 142 27.84 20.94 -35.80
N ASN A 143 27.79 19.88 -34.99
CA ASN A 143 28.44 18.60 -35.29
C ASN A 143 27.92 18.00 -36.61
N LYS A 144 26.62 18.13 -36.89
CA LYS A 144 26.03 17.69 -38.16
C LYS A 144 26.60 18.45 -39.36
N VAL A 145 26.82 19.76 -39.23
CA VAL A 145 27.45 20.59 -40.27
C VAL A 145 28.92 20.19 -40.47
N GLU A 146 29.68 19.99 -39.40
CA GLU A 146 31.08 19.57 -39.47
C GLU A 146 31.23 18.19 -40.11
N LEU A 147 30.43 17.20 -39.67
CA LEU A 147 30.42 15.87 -40.27
C LEU A 147 30.08 15.93 -41.76
N LYS A 148 29.10 16.75 -42.17
CA LYS A 148 28.76 16.92 -43.58
C LYS A 148 29.94 17.47 -44.39
N LYS A 149 30.72 18.41 -43.84
CA LYS A 149 31.93 18.94 -44.48
C LYS A 149 33.03 17.88 -44.61
N GLU A 150 33.24 17.06 -43.59
CA GLU A 150 34.25 15.99 -43.65
C GLU A 150 33.87 14.87 -44.62
N ILE A 151 32.57 14.52 -44.70
CA ILE A 151 32.05 13.60 -45.72
C ILE A 151 32.31 14.17 -47.13
N GLU A 152 31.97 15.45 -47.36
CA GLU A 152 32.19 16.11 -48.64
C GLU A 152 33.67 16.11 -49.06
N LYS A 153 34.58 16.44 -48.14
CA LYS A 153 36.04 16.35 -48.38
C LYS A 153 36.48 14.92 -48.71
N THR A 154 35.90 13.93 -48.06
CA THR A 154 36.22 12.51 -48.29
C THR A 154 35.73 12.07 -49.66
N ASN A 155 34.50 12.42 -50.04
CA ASN A 155 33.96 12.15 -51.37
C ASN A 155 34.82 12.76 -52.47
N GLN A 156 35.25 14.03 -52.32
CA GLN A 156 36.17 14.65 -53.29
C GLN A 156 37.52 13.95 -53.41
N LYS A 157 38.02 13.31 -52.35
CA LYS A 157 39.23 12.48 -52.42
C LYS A 157 38.96 11.16 -53.14
N VAL A 158 37.80 10.54 -52.90
CA VAL A 158 37.36 9.32 -53.60
C VAL A 158 37.22 9.60 -55.09
N ASP A 159 36.51 10.66 -55.50
CA ASP A 159 36.34 11.04 -56.91
C ASP A 159 37.70 11.22 -57.61
N LYS A 160 38.68 11.84 -56.94
CA LYS A 160 40.05 11.99 -57.46
C LYS A 160 40.81 10.68 -57.58
N LEU A 161 40.56 9.72 -56.69
CA LEU A 161 41.17 8.39 -56.76
C LEU A 161 40.54 7.57 -57.88
N ASP A 162 39.21 7.62 -58.01
CA ASP A 162 38.48 6.96 -59.09
C ASP A 162 38.96 7.46 -60.46
N GLN A 163 39.11 8.79 -60.63
CA GLN A 163 39.67 9.36 -61.85
C GLN A 163 41.09 8.86 -62.15
N LYS A 164 41.96 8.75 -61.14
CA LYS A 164 43.32 8.20 -61.33
C LYS A 164 43.31 6.72 -61.72
N VAL A 165 42.37 5.95 -61.18
CA VAL A 165 42.18 4.54 -61.54
C VAL A 165 41.71 4.43 -62.98
N ASP A 166 40.75 5.25 -63.40
CA ASP A 166 40.26 5.30 -64.77
C ASP A 166 41.38 5.69 -65.76
N ASP A 167 42.13 6.75 -65.47
CA ASP A 167 43.28 7.18 -66.27
C ASP A 167 44.34 6.07 -66.37
N GLY A 168 44.62 5.38 -65.25
CA GLY A 168 45.54 4.24 -65.20
C GLY A 168 45.06 3.06 -66.04
N ASN A 169 43.76 2.73 -66.00
CA ASN A 169 43.15 1.69 -66.81
C ASN A 169 43.23 2.02 -68.31
N VAL A 170 42.95 3.28 -68.68
CA VAL A 170 43.09 3.75 -70.08
C VAL A 170 44.53 3.59 -70.56
N ALA A 171 45.51 4.01 -69.76
CA ALA A 171 46.93 3.89 -70.09
C ALA A 171 47.38 2.42 -70.21
N LEU A 172 46.90 1.55 -69.32
CA LEU A 172 47.19 0.12 -69.36
C LEU A 172 46.60 -0.54 -70.61
N ASN A 173 45.35 -0.25 -70.94
CA ASN A 173 44.69 -0.75 -72.15
C ASN A 173 45.42 -0.30 -73.42
N ALA A 174 45.76 0.99 -73.52
CA ALA A 174 46.56 1.49 -74.65
C ALA A 174 47.92 0.78 -74.79
N ARG A 175 48.55 0.44 -73.66
CA ARG A 175 49.79 -0.34 -73.64
C ARG A 175 49.55 -1.79 -74.09
N ILE A 176 48.47 -2.45 -73.64
CA ILE A 176 48.09 -3.79 -74.10
C ILE A 176 47.82 -3.79 -75.62
N ASP A 177 47.10 -2.80 -76.13
CA ASP A 177 46.81 -2.66 -77.57
C ASP A 177 48.09 -2.48 -78.38
N SER A 178 49.08 -1.75 -77.85
CA SER A 178 50.40 -1.60 -78.49
C SER A 178 51.18 -2.92 -78.61
N TYR A 179 50.91 -3.90 -77.74
CA TYR A 179 51.50 -5.25 -77.80
C TYR A 179 50.70 -6.23 -78.65
N HIS A 180 49.55 -5.83 -79.22
CA HIS A 180 48.84 -6.66 -80.19
C HIS A 180 49.57 -6.62 -81.54
N LEU A 181 50.40 -7.63 -81.77
CA LEU A 181 50.76 -8.07 -83.12
C LEU A 181 49.47 -8.51 -83.86
N PRO A 182 49.35 -8.28 -85.19
CA PRO A 182 48.36 -8.96 -85.99
C PRO A 182 48.59 -10.46 -85.81
N THR A 183 47.71 -11.12 -85.07
CA THR A 183 47.74 -12.57 -84.95
C THR A 183 47.01 -13.12 -86.16
N ASP A 184 47.75 -13.32 -87.26
CA ASP A 184 47.47 -14.42 -88.18
C ASP A 184 47.79 -15.71 -87.41
N LEU A 185 46.93 -16.06 -86.46
CA LEU A 185 46.94 -17.36 -85.81
C LEU A 185 45.90 -18.24 -86.52
N PRO A 186 46.29 -19.47 -86.92
CA PRO A 186 45.36 -20.44 -87.48
C PRO A 186 44.22 -20.73 -86.49
N PRO A 187 43.04 -21.16 -86.99
CA PRO A 187 41.85 -21.34 -86.17
C PRO A 187 42.19 -22.24 -84.96
N PRO A 188 41.74 -21.87 -83.75
CA PRO A 188 42.02 -22.64 -82.56
C PRO A 188 41.52 -24.08 -82.75
N PRO A 189 42.29 -25.09 -82.29
CA PRO A 189 41.85 -26.47 -82.37
C PRO A 189 40.49 -26.64 -81.67
N PRO A 190 39.66 -27.59 -82.15
CA PRO A 190 38.31 -27.78 -81.65
C PRO A 190 38.35 -28.00 -80.13
N PRO A 191 37.36 -27.44 -79.38
CA PRO A 191 37.39 -27.44 -77.93
C PRO A 191 37.49 -28.88 -77.42
N VAL A 192 38.57 -29.18 -76.69
CA VAL A 192 38.64 -30.39 -75.86
C VAL A 192 37.49 -30.30 -74.87
N GLN A 193 36.48 -31.14 -75.05
CA GLN A 193 35.37 -31.27 -74.12
C GLN A 193 35.96 -31.57 -72.74
N LYS A 194 35.77 -30.64 -71.80
CA LYS A 194 36.10 -30.88 -70.39
C LYS A 194 35.40 -32.17 -69.93
N LEU A 195 36.19 -33.21 -69.73
CA LEU A 195 35.84 -34.50 -69.12
C LEU A 195 35.65 -34.36 -67.60
N TYR A 196 34.90 -33.33 -67.19
CA TYR A 196 34.39 -33.17 -65.84
C TYR A 196 33.27 -32.12 -65.84
N LYS A 197 32.13 -32.52 -65.29
CA LYS A 197 31.05 -31.61 -64.95
C LYS A 197 31.42 -30.97 -63.62
N LEU A 198 31.86 -29.70 -63.66
CA LEU A 198 32.02 -28.89 -62.46
C LEU A 198 30.70 -28.92 -61.69
N MET A 199 30.69 -29.48 -60.47
CA MET A 199 29.54 -29.42 -59.56
C MET A 199 29.32 -27.96 -59.21
N LYS A 200 28.49 -27.27 -59.99
CA LYS A 200 28.35 -25.80 -59.97
C LYS A 200 27.66 -25.23 -58.73
N ASN A 201 27.43 -26.01 -57.68
CA ASN A 201 26.62 -25.59 -56.54
C ASN A 201 27.26 -26.04 -55.21
N ILE A 202 28.54 -25.73 -55.00
CA ILE A 202 29.17 -25.90 -53.67
C ILE A 202 29.17 -24.56 -52.96
N VAL A 203 28.53 -24.50 -51.78
CA VAL A 203 28.61 -23.35 -50.88
C VAL A 203 29.63 -23.70 -49.81
N VAL A 204 30.76 -22.99 -49.80
CA VAL A 204 31.80 -23.18 -48.77
C VAL A 204 31.57 -22.16 -47.65
N VAL A 205 31.46 -22.64 -46.43
CA VAL A 205 31.29 -21.84 -45.22
C VAL A 205 32.47 -22.09 -44.29
N HIS A 206 33.11 -21.04 -43.82
CA HIS A 206 34.14 -21.13 -42.79
C HIS A 206 33.52 -20.83 -41.41
N ILE A 207 33.71 -21.75 -40.47
CA ILE A 207 33.22 -21.64 -39.08
C ILE A 207 34.42 -21.68 -38.15
N ASP A 208 34.74 -20.50 -37.59
CA ASP A 208 35.81 -20.30 -36.62
C ASP A 208 35.28 -20.29 -35.17
N THR A 209 36.20 -20.19 -34.21
CA THR A 209 35.89 -20.14 -32.77
C THR A 209 35.02 -18.96 -32.31
N SER A 210 34.84 -17.92 -33.13
CA SER A 210 33.95 -16.79 -32.84
C SER A 210 32.47 -17.09 -33.14
N TRP A 211 32.16 -18.26 -33.71
CA TRP A 211 30.81 -18.67 -34.04
C TRP A 211 30.06 -19.19 -32.82
N ASN A 212 28.80 -18.78 -32.72
CA ASN A 212 27.87 -19.27 -31.71
C ASN A 212 26.59 -19.77 -32.38
N GLN A 213 25.70 -20.39 -31.60
CA GLN A 213 24.47 -20.99 -32.13
C GLN A 213 23.61 -20.00 -32.90
N HIS A 214 23.55 -18.73 -32.46
CA HIS A 214 22.76 -17.70 -33.09
C HIS A 214 23.32 -17.29 -34.47
N LYS A 215 24.65 -17.13 -34.59
CA LYS A 215 25.30 -16.88 -35.88
C LYS A 215 25.10 -18.03 -36.86
N LEU A 216 25.19 -19.26 -36.38
CA LEU A 216 24.97 -20.46 -37.18
C LEU A 216 23.50 -20.54 -37.66
N GLU A 217 22.54 -20.16 -36.81
CA GLU A 217 21.13 -20.07 -37.19
C GLU A 217 20.87 -19.04 -38.29
N LEU A 218 21.49 -17.86 -38.18
CA LEU A 218 21.37 -16.81 -39.19
C LEU A 218 21.98 -17.23 -40.52
N LEU A 219 23.16 -17.86 -40.49
CA LEU A 219 23.78 -18.42 -41.69
C LEU A 219 22.86 -19.45 -42.35
N VAL A 220 22.31 -20.39 -41.58
CA VAL A 220 21.42 -21.41 -42.14
C VAL A 220 20.17 -20.78 -42.75
N LYS A 221 19.57 -19.78 -42.10
CA LYS A 221 18.45 -19.01 -42.66
C LYS A 221 18.84 -18.33 -43.98
N GLN A 222 20.04 -17.76 -44.05
CA GLN A 222 20.57 -17.15 -45.26
C GLN A 222 20.75 -18.18 -46.38
N ILE A 223 21.30 -19.36 -46.06
CA ILE A 223 21.44 -20.46 -47.03
C ILE A 223 20.07 -20.89 -47.56
N TYR A 224 19.05 -21.01 -46.71
CA TYR A 224 17.69 -21.33 -47.15
C TYR A 224 17.07 -20.23 -48.03
N GLN A 225 17.35 -18.96 -47.75
CA GLN A 225 16.85 -17.84 -48.55
C GLN A 225 17.53 -17.78 -49.92
N ASP A 226 18.87 -17.81 -49.94
CA ASP A 226 19.66 -17.64 -51.14
C ASP A 226 19.56 -18.85 -52.07
N PHE A 227 19.54 -20.05 -51.49
CA PHE A 227 19.60 -21.31 -52.23
C PHE A 227 18.29 -22.10 -52.20
N GLY A 228 17.21 -21.57 -51.62
CA GLY A 228 15.90 -22.22 -51.58
C GLY A 228 15.33 -22.57 -52.97
N HIS A 229 15.74 -21.86 -54.01
CA HIS A 229 15.38 -22.13 -55.40
C HIS A 229 16.08 -23.37 -56.00
N LEU A 230 17.19 -23.83 -55.40
CA LEU A 230 17.95 -25.01 -55.83
C LEU A 230 17.33 -26.34 -55.37
N LYS A 231 16.32 -26.30 -54.48
CA LYS A 231 15.61 -27.49 -53.96
C LYS A 231 15.03 -28.43 -55.04
N LYS A 232 14.82 -27.97 -56.28
CA LYS A 232 14.19 -28.76 -57.36
C LYS A 232 15.14 -29.34 -58.43
N LYS A 233 16.44 -29.04 -58.40
CA LYS A 233 17.40 -29.56 -59.39
C LYS A 233 18.71 -29.99 -58.72
N LYS A 234 18.77 -31.29 -58.41
CA LYS A 234 19.95 -32.14 -58.20
C LYS A 234 21.25 -31.40 -57.76
N VAL A 235 21.54 -31.58 -56.47
CA VAL A 235 22.87 -31.59 -55.84
C VAL A 235 23.51 -30.20 -55.67
N GLY A 236 23.07 -29.48 -54.62
CA GLY A 236 23.88 -28.45 -53.96
C GLY A 236 24.54 -29.08 -52.74
N TYR A 237 25.87 -29.09 -52.71
CA TYR A 237 26.65 -29.55 -51.55
C TYR A 237 27.02 -28.32 -50.71
N VAL A 238 26.70 -28.32 -49.42
CA VAL A 238 27.24 -27.30 -48.51
C VAL A 238 28.47 -27.88 -47.82
N GLN A 239 29.63 -27.27 -48.03
CA GLN A 239 30.86 -27.67 -47.38
C GLN A 239 31.12 -26.71 -46.21
N PHE A 240 31.06 -27.22 -45.00
CA PHE A 240 31.44 -26.48 -43.80
C PHE A 240 32.90 -26.80 -43.50
N ARG A 241 33.79 -25.82 -43.62
CA ARG A 241 35.15 -25.88 -43.09
C ARG A 241 35.12 -25.35 -41.68
N VAL A 242 35.44 -26.21 -40.72
CA VAL A 242 35.25 -25.92 -39.30
C VAL A 242 36.57 -26.13 -38.57
N GLU A 243 36.91 -25.21 -37.67
CA GLU A 243 38.04 -25.41 -36.75
C GLU A 243 37.82 -26.68 -35.90
N ALA A 244 38.90 -27.41 -35.60
CA ALA A 244 38.85 -28.73 -34.96
C ALA A 244 38.00 -28.81 -33.69
N ASN A 245 38.05 -27.75 -32.88
CA ASN A 245 37.33 -27.62 -31.61
C ASN A 245 35.83 -27.31 -31.76
N MET A 246 35.37 -26.96 -32.98
CA MET A 246 33.99 -26.58 -33.28
C MET A 246 33.24 -27.63 -34.11
N ILE A 247 33.91 -28.71 -34.55
CA ILE A 247 33.32 -29.79 -35.35
C ILE A 247 32.12 -30.42 -34.63
N GLU A 248 32.31 -30.88 -33.39
CA GLU A 248 31.24 -31.55 -32.62
C GLU A 248 30.04 -30.61 -32.38
N PHE A 249 30.30 -29.31 -32.22
CA PHE A 249 29.27 -28.29 -32.07
C PHE A 249 28.48 -28.09 -33.37
N ALA A 250 29.16 -27.99 -34.52
CA ALA A 250 28.54 -27.85 -35.82
C ALA A 250 27.73 -29.09 -36.19
N GLU A 251 28.26 -30.29 -35.96
CA GLU A 251 27.57 -31.57 -36.19
C GLU A 251 26.26 -31.66 -35.39
N LYS A 252 26.33 -31.48 -34.06
CA LYS A 252 25.14 -31.55 -33.19
C LYS A 252 24.09 -30.52 -33.58
N TYR A 253 24.51 -29.33 -34.00
CA TYR A 253 23.57 -28.29 -34.40
C TYR A 253 22.90 -28.60 -35.74
N LEU A 254 23.65 -29.02 -36.75
CA LEU A 254 23.12 -29.38 -38.07
C LEU A 254 22.19 -30.59 -37.99
N GLU A 255 22.48 -31.56 -37.12
CA GLU A 255 21.59 -32.68 -36.82
C GLU A 255 20.30 -32.20 -36.14
N LYS A 256 20.39 -31.32 -35.14
CA LYS A 256 19.23 -30.79 -34.41
C LYS A 256 18.24 -30.07 -35.31
N ILE A 257 18.70 -29.38 -36.33
CA ILE A 257 17.84 -28.67 -37.29
C ILE A 257 17.46 -29.54 -38.50
N GLU A 258 17.82 -30.81 -38.48
CA GLU A 258 17.57 -31.79 -39.54
C GLU A 258 18.05 -31.32 -40.92
N PHE A 259 19.20 -30.62 -40.97
CA PHE A 259 19.70 -29.98 -42.20
C PHE A 259 19.89 -30.98 -43.36
N SER A 260 20.23 -32.22 -43.04
CA SER A 260 20.37 -33.33 -44.00
C SER A 260 19.09 -33.71 -44.76
N LYS A 261 17.90 -33.32 -44.27
CA LYS A 261 16.63 -33.54 -44.99
C LYS A 261 16.53 -32.71 -46.27
N ASP A 262 17.11 -31.51 -46.24
CA ASP A 262 16.98 -30.52 -47.29
C ASP A 262 18.25 -30.38 -48.15
N TYR A 263 19.43 -30.61 -47.58
CA TYR A 263 20.73 -30.47 -48.28
C TYR A 263 21.69 -31.62 -47.95
N GLN A 264 22.53 -32.00 -48.92
CA GLN A 264 23.73 -32.79 -48.64
C GLN A 264 24.83 -31.85 -48.17
N TYR A 265 25.52 -32.21 -47.08
CA TYR A 265 26.62 -31.42 -46.56
C TYR A 265 27.83 -32.29 -46.20
N LEU A 266 29.00 -31.66 -46.17
CA LEU A 266 30.25 -32.22 -45.71
C LEU A 266 30.83 -31.25 -44.67
N ILE A 267 31.33 -31.78 -43.56
CA ILE A 267 32.10 -31.03 -42.59
C ILE A 267 33.54 -31.49 -42.73
N ASP A 268 34.40 -30.57 -43.14
CA ASP A 268 35.84 -30.80 -43.18
C ASP A 268 36.50 -30.00 -42.07
N GLN A 269 37.49 -30.60 -41.43
CA GLN A 269 38.37 -29.85 -40.53
C GLN A 269 39.16 -28.86 -41.36
N GLU A 270 39.20 -27.60 -40.93
CA GLU A 270 40.14 -26.62 -41.47
C GLU A 270 41.56 -27.06 -41.12
N THR A 271 42.19 -27.84 -41.99
CA THR A 271 43.62 -28.11 -41.93
C THR A 271 44.29 -26.82 -42.34
N ASP A 272 44.86 -26.15 -41.34
CA ASP A 272 45.73 -24.99 -41.47
C ASP A 272 46.75 -25.21 -42.61
N GLU A 273 46.44 -24.73 -43.82
CA GLU A 273 47.37 -24.77 -44.96
C GLU A 273 48.62 -23.93 -44.66
N SER A 274 48.65 -23.17 -43.55
CA SER A 274 49.84 -22.55 -42.96
C SER A 274 50.85 -23.55 -42.37
N LYS A 275 50.59 -24.87 -42.44
CA LYS A 275 51.51 -25.94 -42.01
C LYS A 275 51.86 -26.98 -43.09
N CYS A 276 51.56 -26.72 -44.35
CA CYS A 276 52.31 -27.34 -45.45
C CYS A 276 53.45 -26.38 -45.82
N ILE A 277 54.67 -26.87 -45.56
CA ILE A 277 56.00 -26.24 -45.73
C ILE A 277 56.13 -25.44 -47.04
#